data_AF-A0A1I5TY90-F1
#
_entry.id   AF-A0A1I5TY90-F1
#
_cell.length_a   1.000
_cell.length_b   1.000
_cell.length_c   1.000
_cell.angle_alpha   90.00
_cell.angle_beta   90.00
_cell.angle_gamma   90.00
#
_symmetry.space_group_name_H-M   'P 1'
#
loop_
_entity.id
_entity.type
_entity.pdbx_description
1 polymer ?
#
loop_
_entity_poly.entity_id
_entity_poly.type
_entity_poly.pdbx_seq_one_letter_code
_entity_poly.pdbx_strand_id
1 'polypeptide(L)' 'MNRQQQQHFDALYQQHLNNLTLQGKRPATIDAYSRAVRRIAMFFDCPPDNLSQQQLKTYFVNLIGTHSWSTVKLDRNG' A
#
# COMPACT_ATOMS: atom_id res chain seq x y z
N MET A 1 -6.77 -9.33 -9.36
CA MET A 1 -7.87 -8.36 -9.42
C MET A 1 -8.55 -8.53 -10.75
N ASN A 2 -9.87 -8.38 -10.83
CA ASN A 2 -10.55 -8.27 -12.13
C ASN A 2 -10.30 -6.88 -12.76
N ARG A 3 -10.70 -6.70 -14.02
CA ARG A 3 -10.46 -5.46 -14.77
C ARG A 3 -11.08 -4.21 -14.12
N GLN A 4 -12.27 -4.33 -13.53
CA GLN A 4 -12.93 -3.21 -12.85
C GLN A 4 -12.20 -2.85 -11.56
N GLN A 5 -11.80 -3.85 -10.78
CA GLN A 5 -10.99 -3.67 -9.57
C GLN A 5 -9.62 -3.06 -9.89
N GLN A 6 -9.00 -3.42 -11.02
CA GLN A 6 -7.73 -2.83 -11.45
C GLN A 6 -7.91 -1.33 -11.77
N GLN A 7 -8.94 -0.96 -12.52
CA GLN A 7 -9.22 0.46 -12.82
C GLN A 7 -9.49 1.27 -11.55
N HIS A 8 -10.22 0.66 -10.60
CA HIS A 8 -10.49 1.27 -9.30
C HIS A 8 -9.21 1.42 -8.46
N PHE A 9 -8.36 0.39 -8.43
CA PHE A 9 -7.05 0.45 -7.80
C PHE A 9 -6.18 1.55 -8.41
N ASP A 10 -6.13 1.65 -9.74
CA ASP A 10 -5.33 2.66 -10.43
C ASP A 10 -5.79 4.09 -10.08
N ALA A 11 -7.10 4.32 -9.99
CA ALA A 11 -7.66 5.61 -9.58
C ALA A 11 -7.27 5.97 -8.13
N LEU A 12 -7.44 5.03 -7.19
CA LEU A 12 -7.05 5.22 -5.79
C LEU A 12 -5.53 5.42 -5.64
N TYR A 13 -4.74 4.70 -6.43
CA TYR A 13 -3.30 4.80 -6.44
C TYR A 13 -2.84 6.19 -6.92
N GLN A 14 -3.43 6.72 -7.99
CA GLN A 14 -3.14 8.08 -8.47
C GLN A 14 -3.56 9.14 -7.44
N GLN A 15 -4.72 8.98 -6.81
CA GLN A 15 -5.17 9.88 -5.75
C GLN A 15 -4.18 9.88 -4.57
N HIS A 16 -3.69 8.70 -4.17
CA HIS A 16 -2.68 8.58 -3.12
C HIS A 16 -1.37 9.31 -3.48
N LEU A 17 -0.86 9.14 -4.70
CA LEU A 17 0.33 9.87 -5.17
C LEU A 17 0.14 11.39 -5.14
N ASN A 18 -1.01 11.87 -5.62
CA ASN A 18 -1.33 13.30 -5.60
C ASN A 18 -1.38 13.82 -4.16
N ASN A 19 -2.03 13.10 -3.25
CA ASN A 19 -2.11 13.47 -1.84
C ASN A 19 -0.72 13.57 -1.18
N LEU A 20 0.16 12.59 -1.42
CA LEU A 20 1.52 12.62 -0.88
C LEU A 20 2.34 13.79 -1.44
N THR A 21 2.13 14.11 -2.72
CA THR A 21 2.75 15.27 -3.37
C THR A 21 2.26 16.58 -2.74
N LEU A 22 0.94 16.73 -2.55
CA LEU A 22 0.32 17.90 -1.91
C LEU A 22 0.74 18.05 -0.44
N GLN A 23 1.03 16.96 0.25
CA GLN A 23 1.61 16.97 1.60
C GLN A 23 3.09 17.39 1.64
N GLY A 24 3.72 17.66 0.49
CA GLY A 24 5.13 18.06 0.41
C GLY A 24 6.10 16.93 0.76
N LYS A 25 5.70 15.65 0.60
CA LYS A 25 6.58 14.52 0.88
C LYS A 25 7.73 14.49 -0.15
N ARG A 26 8.91 14.06 0.29
CA ARG A 26 10.07 13.89 -0.60
C ARG A 26 9.79 12.77 -1.62
N PRO A 27 10.36 12.82 -2.84
CA PRO A 27 10.16 11.77 -3.86
C PRO A 27 10.43 10.35 -3.35
N ALA A 28 11.50 10.16 -2.56
CA ALA A 28 11.82 8.86 -1.97
C ALA A 28 10.74 8.36 -0.98
N THR A 29 10.08 9.27 -0.25
CA THR A 29 8.97 8.91 0.64
C THR A 29 7.73 8.56 -0.17
N ILE A 30 7.44 9.31 -1.24
CA ILE A 30 6.32 9.01 -2.14
C ILE A 30 6.50 7.62 -2.76
N ASP A 31 7.68 7.31 -3.28
CA ASP A 31 8.02 5.99 -3.82
C ASP A 31 7.85 4.88 -2.76
N ALA A 32 8.38 5.08 -1.55
CA ALA A 32 8.29 4.08 -0.49
C ALA A 32 6.83 3.81 -0.07
N TYR A 33 6.04 4.86 0.13
CA TYR A 33 4.64 4.73 0.60
C TYR A 33 3.75 4.14 -0.48
N SER A 34 3.90 4.61 -1.72
CA SER A 34 3.16 4.06 -2.85
C SER A 34 3.52 2.59 -3.13
N ARG A 35 4.76 2.17 -2.90
CA ARG A 35 5.16 0.76 -2.93
C ARG A 35 4.43 -0.07 -1.88
N ALA A 36 4.24 0.44 -0.66
CA ALA A 36 3.49 -0.26 0.38
C ALA A 36 2.07 -0.59 -0.05
N VAL A 37 1.33 0.41 -0.56
CA VAL A 37 -0.04 0.23 -1.06
C VAL A 37 -0.11 -0.83 -2.16
N ARG A 38 0.83 -0.81 -3.11
CA ARG A 38 0.93 -1.83 -4.16
C ARG A 38 1.14 -3.23 -3.60
N ARG A 39 2.06 -3.39 -2.64
CA ARG A 39 2.37 -4.70 -2.05
C ARG A 39 1.18 -5.31 -1.32
N ILE A 40 0.47 -4.49 -0.53
CA ILE A 40 -0.71 -4.94 0.20
C ILE A 40 -1.82 -5.34 -0.79
N ALA A 41 -2.06 -4.52 -1.82
CA ALA A 41 -3.08 -4.79 -2.82
C ALA A 41 -2.76 -6.06 -3.65
N MET A 42 -1.49 -6.30 -3.98
CA MET A 42 -1.04 -7.55 -4.62
C MET A 42 -1.17 -8.75 -3.70
N PHE A 43 -0.90 -8.60 -2.39
CA PHE A 43 -0.98 -9.70 -1.43
C PHE A 43 -2.40 -10.26 -1.27
N PHE A 44 -3.42 -9.39 -1.26
CA PHE A 44 -4.83 -9.79 -1.15
C PHE A 44 -5.57 -9.89 -2.47
N ASP A 45 -4.91 -9.52 -3.57
CA ASP A 45 -5.48 -9.43 -4.90
C ASP A 45 -6.75 -8.56 -4.96
N CYS A 46 -6.82 -7.50 -4.14
CA CYS A 46 -7.96 -6.60 -4.02
C CYS A 46 -7.58 -5.12 -3.82
N PRO A 47 -8.45 -4.17 -4.23
CA PRO A 47 -8.23 -2.75 -3.99
C PRO A 47 -8.07 -2.39 -2.49
N PRO A 48 -7.25 -1.37 -2.15
CA PRO A 48 -6.90 -1.08 -0.77
C PRO A 48 -8.07 -0.61 0.11
N ASP A 49 -9.12 -0.06 -0.49
CA ASP A 49 -10.34 0.39 0.20
C ASP A 49 -11.25 -0.77 0.64
N ASN A 50 -11.07 -1.97 0.08
CA ASN A 50 -11.79 -3.19 0.49
C ASN A 50 -11.07 -3.99 1.58
N LEU A 51 -9.94 -3.49 2.10
CA LEU A 51 -9.15 -4.20 3.10
C LEU A 51 -9.74 -4.03 4.50
N SER A 52 -10.01 -5.15 5.16
CA SER A 52 -10.35 -5.16 6.57
C SER A 52 -9.11 -4.97 7.46
N GLN A 53 -9.31 -4.46 8.67
CA GLN A 53 -8.24 -4.39 9.67
C GLN A 53 -7.63 -5.77 9.99
N GLN A 54 -8.43 -6.84 9.91
CA GLN A 54 -7.96 -8.20 10.15
C GLN A 54 -7.01 -8.68 9.04
N GLN A 55 -7.34 -8.37 7.77
CA GLN A 55 -6.43 -8.63 6.65
C GLN A 55 -5.12 -7.86 6.82
N LEU A 56 -5.17 -6.57 7.17
CA LEU A 56 -3.95 -5.79 7.41
C LEU A 56 -3.07 -6.39 8.53
N LYS A 57 -3.68 -6.86 9.63
CA LYS A 57 -2.96 -7.59 10.69
C LYS A 57 -2.28 -8.84 10.14
N THR A 58 -3.00 -9.66 9.38
CA THR A 58 -2.44 -10.86 8.74
C THR A 58 -1.26 -10.53 7.82
N TYR A 59 -1.37 -9.46 7.01
CA TYR A 59 -0.29 -8.99 6.16
C TYR A 59 0.95 -8.62 6.97
N PHE A 60 0.82 -7.80 8.02
CA PHE A 60 1.98 -7.38 8.80
C PHE A 60 2.62 -8.50 9.62
N VAL A 61 1.82 -9.46 10.12
CA VAL A 61 2.37 -10.67 10.77
C VAL A 61 3.23 -11.47 9.79
N ASN A 62 2.75 -11.67 8.55
CA ASN A 62 3.51 -12.35 7.51
C ASN A 62 4.76 -11.56 7.08
N LEU A 63 4.62 -10.23 6.97
CA LEU A 63 5.70 -9.34 6.54
C LEU A 63 6.87 -9.33 7.55
N ILE A 64 6.58 -9.37 8.86
CA ILE A 64 7.60 -9.43 9.92
C ILE A 64 8.43 -10.72 9.81
N GLY A 65 7.83 -11.83 9.38
CA GLY A 65 8.54 -13.09 9.19
C GLY A 65 9.46 -13.15 7.96
N THR A 66 9.28 -12.23 7.01
CA THR A 66 9.93 -12.29 5.68
C THR A 66 10.79 -11.08 5.34
N HIS A 67 10.61 -9.95 6.04
CA HIS A 67 11.26 -8.68 5.73
C HIS A 67 11.90 -8.02 6.96
N SER A 68 12.84 -7.12 6.70
CA SER A 68 13.46 -6.31 7.74
C SER A 68 12.44 -5.42 8.47
N TRP A 69 12.73 -5.09 9.72
CA TRP A 69 11.89 -4.16 10.49
C TRP A 69 11.78 -2.78 9.84
N SER A 70 12.82 -2.31 9.13
CA SER A 70 12.77 -1.07 8.37
C SER A 70 11.72 -1.11 7.26
N THR A 71 11.60 -2.24 6.56
CA THR A 71 10.57 -2.47 5.55
C THR A 71 9.18 -2.49 6.18
N VAL A 72 9.00 -3.21 7.29
CA VAL A 72 7.71 -3.27 8.01
C VAL A 72 7.27 -1.88 8.45
N LYS A 73 8.17 -1.06 8.97
CA LYS A 73 7.87 0.33 9.37
C LYS A 73 7.46 1.19 8.18
N LEU A 74 8.12 1.05 7.03
CA LEU A 74 7.74 1.77 5.82
C LEU A 74 6.33 1.38 5.36
N ASP A 75 6.05 0.08 5.28
CA ASP A 75 4.75 -0.42 4.84
C ASP A 75 3.61 -0.06 5.80
N ARG A 76 3.90 0.15 7.10
CA ARG A 76 2.91 0.63 8.09
C ARG A 76 2.62 2.12 8.01
N ASN A 77 3.55 2.91 7.47
CA ASN A 77 3.45 4.37 7.44
C ASN A 77 3.01 4.92 6.07
N GLY A 78 3.04 4.08 5.03
CA GLY A 78 2.51 4.39 3.70
C GLY A 78 1.03 4.16 3.62
#